data_AF-A0A519EKE6-F1
#
_entry.id   AF-A0A519EKE6-F1
#
_cell.length_a   1.000
_cell.length_b   1.000
_cell.length_c   1.000
_cell.angle_alpha   90.00
_cell.angle_beta   90.00
_cell.angle_gamma   90.00
#
_symmetry.space_group_name_H-M   'P 1'
#
loop_
_entity.id
_entity.type
_entity.pdbx_description
1 polymer ?
#
loop_
_entity_poly.entity_id
_entity_poly.type
_entity_poly.pdbx_seq_one_letter_code
_entity_poly.pdbx_strand_id
1 'polypeptide(L)'
;MQAQHPDFMVFTGNANPGLAAEIAQHLGTELGAARVGRFSDGEVTVEINQNVRARDVFVVQSTCAPTNENLMELLIMVDALKRASAERISAVIPYYGYARQDRRPRSSRVPISAKVVANLLQTVGVSRVLTMDLHADQIQGFFDIPVDNIYASPVLLGDLRAKNYEDLIVVSPDVGGVVRARALAK
;
A
#
# COMPACT_ATOMS: atom_id res chain seq x y z
N MET A 1 17.62 -27.22 -15.49
CA MET A 1 16.31 -26.57 -15.72
C MET A 1 16.46 -25.12 -15.31
N GLN A 2 16.47 -24.18 -16.27
CA GLN A 2 16.46 -22.76 -15.92
C GLN A 2 15.10 -22.46 -15.28
N ALA A 3 15.10 -21.99 -14.03
CA ALA A 3 13.89 -21.47 -13.43
C ALA A 3 13.35 -20.36 -14.34
N GLN A 4 12.12 -20.50 -14.81
CA GLN A 4 11.42 -19.40 -15.46
C GLN A 4 11.33 -18.29 -14.41
N HIS A 5 12.12 -17.24 -14.58
CA HIS A 5 12.00 -16.08 -13.72
C HIS A 5 10.59 -15.51 -13.92
N PRO A 6 9.82 -15.31 -12.83
CA PRO A 6 8.51 -14.69 -12.95
C PRO A 6 8.63 -13.37 -13.71
N ASP A 7 7.65 -13.07 -14.57
CA ASP A 7 7.61 -11.84 -15.36
C ASP A 7 7.39 -10.57 -14.50
N PHE A 8 7.30 -10.76 -13.20
CA PHE A 8 7.15 -9.72 -12.21
C PHE A 8 8.27 -9.72 -11.16
N MET A 9 8.48 -8.56 -10.55
CA MET A 9 9.42 -8.36 -9.45
C MET A 9 8.74 -7.64 -8.28
N VAL A 10 9.11 -8.02 -7.06
CA VAL A 10 8.57 -7.43 -5.83
C VAL A 10 9.68 -6.68 -5.13
N PHE A 11 9.49 -5.38 -4.85
CA PHE A 11 10.41 -4.56 -4.06
C PHE A 11 9.71 -4.06 -2.81
N THR A 12 10.50 -3.59 -1.85
CA THR A 12 9.98 -2.98 -0.62
C THR A 12 10.88 -1.84 -0.17
N GLY A 13 10.31 -0.85 0.50
CA GLY A 13 11.06 0.14 1.25
C GLY A 13 11.21 -0.28 2.71
N ASN A 14 11.30 0.68 3.62
CA ASN A 14 11.56 0.40 5.03
C ASN A 14 10.30 0.23 5.91
N ALA A 15 9.09 0.46 5.40
CA ALA A 15 7.89 0.50 6.24
C ALA A 15 7.49 -0.89 6.76
N ASN A 16 7.58 -1.91 5.92
CA ASN A 16 7.10 -3.26 6.21
C ASN A 16 7.86 -4.37 5.45
N PRO A 17 9.19 -4.47 5.60
CA PRO A 17 10.01 -5.45 4.85
C PRO A 17 9.67 -6.90 5.18
N GLY A 18 9.29 -7.21 6.43
CA GLY A 18 8.86 -8.57 6.83
C GLY A 18 7.62 -9.03 6.07
N LEU A 19 6.60 -8.17 5.97
CA LEU A 19 5.39 -8.48 5.20
C LEU A 19 5.70 -8.64 3.72
N ALA A 20 6.56 -7.79 3.16
CA ALA A 20 6.96 -7.90 1.76
C ALA A 20 7.70 -9.21 1.47
N ALA A 21 8.56 -9.67 2.40
CA ALA A 21 9.24 -10.95 2.29
C ALA A 21 8.25 -12.13 2.34
N GLU A 22 7.29 -12.10 3.26
CA GLU A 22 6.23 -13.12 3.34
C GLU A 22 5.38 -13.18 2.05
N ILE A 23 5.04 -12.02 1.47
CA ILE A 23 4.34 -11.93 0.19
C ILE A 23 5.18 -12.55 -0.93
N ALA A 24 6.46 -12.16 -1.04
CA ALA A 24 7.36 -12.71 -2.05
C ALA A 24 7.48 -14.23 -1.93
N GLN A 25 7.65 -14.74 -0.70
CA GLN A 25 7.70 -16.17 -0.41
C GLN A 25 6.42 -16.90 -0.83
N HIS A 26 5.24 -16.35 -0.53
CA HIS A 26 3.96 -16.93 -0.94
C HIS A 26 3.78 -16.95 -2.46
N LEU A 27 4.39 -16.00 -3.16
CA LEU A 27 4.40 -15.93 -4.63
C LEU A 27 5.51 -16.79 -5.28
N GLY A 28 6.32 -17.49 -4.47
CA GLY A 28 7.43 -18.31 -4.97
C GLY A 28 8.57 -17.49 -5.59
N THR A 29 8.77 -16.25 -5.14
CA THR A 29 9.82 -15.35 -5.61
C THR A 29 10.60 -14.76 -4.43
N GLU A 30 11.65 -13.99 -4.74
CA GLU A 30 12.44 -13.25 -3.77
C GLU A 30 12.20 -11.74 -3.92
N LEU A 31 12.55 -10.98 -2.87
CA LEU A 31 12.56 -9.53 -2.97
C LEU A 31 13.66 -9.08 -3.93
N GLY A 32 13.30 -8.15 -4.80
CA GLY A 32 14.23 -7.52 -5.71
C GLY A 32 15.33 -6.76 -4.95
N ALA A 33 16.55 -6.83 -5.47
CA ALA A 33 17.69 -6.15 -4.92
C ALA A 33 17.53 -4.63 -5.10
N ALA A 34 17.27 -3.93 -3.99
CA ALA A 34 17.29 -2.48 -3.92
C ALA A 34 17.90 -2.05 -2.58
N ARG A 35 18.61 -0.92 -2.60
CA ARG A 35 19.09 -0.25 -1.40
C ARG A 35 18.23 0.98 -1.17
N VAL A 36 17.48 0.99 -0.07
CA VAL A 36 16.65 2.12 0.35
C VAL A 36 17.17 2.60 1.69
N GLY A 37 17.70 3.82 1.74
CA GLY A 37 18.37 4.34 2.92
C GLY A 37 18.30 5.85 3.01
N ARG A 38 19.26 6.42 3.74
CA ARG A 38 19.36 7.87 3.98
C ARG A 38 20.78 8.36 3.76
N PHE A 39 20.91 9.57 3.22
CA PHE A 39 22.14 10.35 3.34
C PHE A 39 22.29 10.87 4.79
N SER A 40 23.46 11.43 5.11
CA SER A 40 23.78 11.91 6.47
C SER A 40 22.89 13.06 6.94
N ASP A 41 22.27 13.79 6.02
CA ASP A 41 21.34 14.90 6.28
C ASP A 41 19.87 14.44 6.35
N GLY A 42 19.59 13.15 6.14
CA GLY A 42 18.25 12.56 6.21
C GLY A 42 17.49 12.48 4.89
N GLU A 43 18.07 12.92 3.78
CA GLU A 43 17.47 12.74 2.45
C GLU A 43 17.39 11.24 2.09
N VAL A 44 16.28 10.84 1.47
CA VAL A 44 16.10 9.46 0.99
C VAL A 44 17.11 9.17 -0.13
N THR A 45 17.76 8.01 -0.06
CA THR A 45 18.52 7.46 -1.18
C THR A 45 17.96 6.10 -1.59
N VAL A 46 17.80 5.90 -2.90
CA VAL A 46 17.31 4.65 -3.50
C VAL A 46 18.22 4.25 -4.64
N GLU A 47 18.62 2.99 -4.66
CA GLU A 47 19.37 2.37 -5.75
C GLU A 47 18.74 1.02 -6.08
N ILE A 48 18.37 0.81 -7.35
CA ILE A 48 17.85 -0.47 -7.84
C ILE A 48 19.02 -1.30 -8.35
N ASN A 49 19.35 -2.38 -7.65
CA ASN A 49 20.56 -3.19 -7.85
C ASN A 49 20.31 -4.42 -8.75
N GLN A 50 19.26 -4.36 -9.57
CA GLN A 50 18.92 -5.43 -10.52
C GLN A 50 18.24 -4.86 -11.77
N ASN A 51 18.28 -5.62 -12.86
CA ASN A 51 17.63 -5.20 -14.11
C ASN A 51 16.11 -5.36 -14.00
N VAL A 52 15.39 -4.24 -14.11
CA VAL A 52 13.92 -4.18 -14.08
C VAL A 52 13.29 -3.83 -15.43
N ARG A 53 14.10 -3.72 -16.50
CA ARG A 53 13.63 -3.30 -17.82
C ARG A 53 12.57 -4.26 -18.35
N ALA A 54 11.46 -3.70 -18.82
CA ALA A 54 10.33 -4.45 -19.38
C ALA A 54 9.76 -5.51 -18.42
N ARG A 55 9.80 -5.24 -17.11
CA ARG A 55 9.20 -6.09 -16.07
C ARG A 55 7.99 -5.41 -15.43
N ASP A 56 7.02 -6.22 -15.01
CA ASP A 56 5.95 -5.76 -14.13
C ASP A 56 6.49 -5.68 -12.69
N VAL A 57 6.45 -4.50 -12.08
CA VAL A 57 7.05 -4.27 -10.75
C VAL A 57 5.98 -3.96 -9.72
N PHE A 58 6.08 -4.60 -8.56
CA PHE A 58 5.24 -4.34 -7.39
C PHE A 58 6.11 -3.76 -6.27
N VAL A 59 5.73 -2.60 -5.74
CA VAL A 59 6.42 -1.98 -4.59
C VAL A 59 5.53 -2.11 -3.37
N VAL A 60 5.90 -2.97 -2.43
CA VAL A 60 5.21 -3.17 -1.15
C VAL A 60 5.73 -2.18 -0.13
N GLN A 61 4.94 -1.15 0.16
CA GLN A 61 5.30 -0.09 1.10
C GLN A 61 4.05 0.55 1.68
N SER A 62 3.77 0.28 2.95
CA SER A 62 2.76 1.04 3.69
C SER A 62 3.22 2.48 3.91
N THR A 63 2.31 3.43 3.94
CA THR A 63 2.60 4.82 4.33
C THR A 63 2.24 5.06 5.80
N CYS A 64 2.69 4.15 6.66
CA CYS A 64 2.54 4.23 8.12
C CYS A 64 3.64 5.11 8.75
N ALA A 65 3.59 5.30 10.07
CA ALA A 65 4.62 6.06 10.77
C ALA A 65 6.02 5.45 10.54
N PRO A 66 7.06 6.25 10.23
CA PRO A 66 7.01 7.70 9.97
C PRO A 66 6.46 8.01 8.56
N THR A 67 5.30 8.69 8.52
CA THR A 67 4.41 8.73 7.34
C THR A 67 5.03 9.40 6.12
N ASN A 68 5.70 10.53 6.33
CA ASN A 68 6.23 11.33 5.23
C ASN A 68 7.46 10.68 4.63
N GLU A 69 8.27 10.07 5.47
CA GLU A 69 9.48 9.35 5.18
C GLU A 69 9.18 8.12 4.33
N ASN A 70 8.21 7.30 4.75
CA ASN A 70 7.77 6.12 4.02
C ASN A 70 7.09 6.49 2.69
N LEU A 71 6.33 7.60 2.65
CA LEU A 71 5.76 8.13 1.42
C LEU A 71 6.85 8.59 0.44
N MET A 72 7.85 9.34 0.92
CA MET A 72 8.94 9.82 0.09
C MET A 72 9.81 8.67 -0.44
N GLU A 73 10.07 7.64 0.37
CA GLU A 73 10.71 6.41 -0.09
C GLU A 73 9.94 5.77 -1.25
N LEU A 74 8.62 5.59 -1.10
CA LEU A 74 7.78 5.02 -2.15
C LEU A 74 7.86 5.85 -3.45
N LEU A 75 7.72 7.18 -3.34
CA LEU A 75 7.75 8.06 -4.52
C LEU A 75 9.10 7.96 -5.25
N ILE A 76 10.22 8.01 -4.51
CA ILE A 76 11.56 7.97 -5.10
C ILE A 76 11.87 6.57 -5.67
N MET A 77 11.40 5.49 -5.03
CA MET A 77 11.48 4.15 -5.59
C MET A 77 10.74 4.02 -6.92
N VAL A 78 9.52 4.56 -7.01
CA VAL A 78 8.73 4.54 -8.26
C VAL A 78 9.43 5.33 -9.36
N ASP A 79 10.00 6.51 -9.05
CA ASP A 79 10.77 7.29 -10.04
C ASP A 79 12.01 6.51 -10.54
N ALA A 80 12.77 5.88 -9.63
CA ALA A 80 13.93 5.06 -9.98
C ALA A 80 13.56 3.89 -10.90
N LEU A 81 12.50 3.15 -10.57
CA LEU A 81 11.99 2.03 -11.37
C LEU A 81 11.51 2.49 -12.76
N LYS A 82 10.81 3.62 -12.82
CA LYS A 82 10.31 4.21 -14.07
C LYS A 82 11.46 4.61 -14.99
N ARG A 83 12.47 5.29 -14.46
CA ARG A 83 13.68 5.67 -15.23
C ARG A 83 14.50 4.46 -15.65
N ALA A 84 14.50 3.40 -14.85
CA ALA A 84 15.07 2.10 -15.19
C ALA A 84 14.24 1.30 -16.23
N SER A 85 13.18 1.89 -16.79
CA SER A 85 12.34 1.30 -17.85
C SER A 85 11.55 0.07 -17.42
N ALA A 86 11.08 0.02 -16.16
CA ALA A 86 10.04 -0.93 -15.77
C ALA A 86 8.80 -0.76 -16.66
N GLU A 87 8.15 -1.87 -17.04
CA GLU A 87 6.98 -1.83 -17.94
C GLU A 87 5.76 -1.25 -17.22
N ARG A 88 5.56 -1.67 -15.98
CA ARG A 88 4.43 -1.27 -15.15
C ARG A 88 4.87 -1.21 -13.70
N ILE A 89 4.38 -0.24 -12.95
CA ILE A 89 4.71 -0.09 -11.54
C ILE A 89 3.41 -0.06 -10.74
N SER A 90 3.16 -1.10 -9.95
CA SER A 90 2.03 -1.20 -9.04
C SER A 90 2.48 -0.89 -7.62
N ALA A 91 1.83 0.09 -6.97
CA ALA A 91 2.08 0.39 -5.57
C ALA A 91 1.16 -0.48 -4.70
N VAL A 92 1.75 -1.36 -3.90
CA VAL A 92 1.04 -2.16 -2.90
C VAL A 92 1.21 -1.45 -1.55
N ILE A 93 0.15 -0.79 -1.09
CA ILE A 93 0.12 0.08 0.08
C ILE A 93 -0.86 -0.53 1.11
N PRO A 94 -0.46 -1.56 1.89
CA PRO A 94 -1.38 -2.22 2.83
C PRO A 94 -2.07 -1.26 3.79
N TYR A 95 -1.34 -0.28 4.33
CA TYR A 95 -1.92 0.84 5.07
C TYR A 95 -1.70 2.16 4.33
N TYR A 96 -2.81 2.79 3.91
CA TYR A 96 -2.80 4.08 3.24
C TYR A 96 -2.83 5.23 4.26
N GLY A 97 -1.67 5.84 4.51
CA GLY A 97 -1.52 7.05 5.31
C GLY A 97 -2.30 8.23 4.75
N TYR A 98 -2.56 9.24 5.59
CA TYR A 98 -3.40 10.40 5.27
C TYR A 98 -4.88 10.11 4.90
N ALA A 99 -5.32 8.85 4.87
CA ALA A 99 -6.69 8.46 4.48
C ALA A 99 -7.81 9.15 5.29
N ARG A 100 -7.54 9.58 6.52
CA ARG A 100 -8.52 10.28 7.38
C ARG A 100 -8.79 11.73 6.95
N GLN A 101 -7.96 12.31 6.09
CA GLN A 101 -8.09 13.68 5.61
C GLN A 101 -8.55 13.69 4.15
N ASP A 102 -9.80 13.26 3.96
CA ASP A 102 -10.46 12.97 2.68
C ASP A 102 -11.49 14.03 2.25
N ARG A 103 -11.79 15.02 3.11
CA ARG A 103 -12.78 16.07 2.83
C ARG A 103 -12.47 17.38 3.53
N ARG A 104 -13.26 18.42 3.20
CA ARG A 104 -13.26 19.73 3.88
C ARG A 104 -14.55 19.92 4.68
N PRO A 105 -14.62 19.47 5.95
CA PRO A 105 -15.83 19.61 6.76
C PRO A 105 -16.24 21.07 6.90
N ARG A 106 -17.52 21.38 6.66
CA ARG A 106 -18.09 22.74 6.80
C ARG A 106 -17.30 23.81 6.02
N SER A 107 -16.76 23.45 4.86
CA SER A 107 -15.93 24.34 4.02
C SER A 107 -14.68 24.90 4.73
N SER A 108 -14.17 24.19 5.75
CA SER A 108 -12.95 24.60 6.45
C SER A 108 -11.74 24.74 5.50
N ARG A 109 -10.78 25.58 5.88
CA ARG A 109 -9.52 25.79 5.13
C ARG A 109 -8.50 24.73 5.52
N VAL A 110 -8.79 23.49 5.16
CA VAL A 110 -7.92 22.32 5.41
C VAL A 110 -7.55 21.65 4.08
N PRO A 111 -6.40 20.98 3.99
CA PRO A 111 -6.08 20.18 2.81
C PRO A 111 -6.94 18.92 2.76
N ILE A 112 -7.04 18.32 1.57
CA ILE A 112 -7.50 16.96 1.36
C ILE A 112 -6.25 16.12 1.08
N SER A 113 -5.48 15.82 2.13
CA SER A 113 -4.15 15.22 1.99
C SER A 113 -4.18 13.85 1.33
N ALA A 114 -5.25 13.06 1.52
CA ALA A 114 -5.42 11.80 0.81
C ALA A 114 -5.42 11.97 -0.73
N LYS A 115 -6.04 13.05 -1.24
CA LYS A 115 -6.04 13.41 -2.68
C LYS A 115 -4.68 13.94 -3.12
N VAL A 116 -3.97 14.68 -2.26
CA VAL A 116 -2.58 15.11 -2.55
C VAL A 116 -1.68 13.89 -2.75
N VAL A 117 -1.73 12.91 -1.84
CA VAL A 117 -0.96 11.66 -1.96
C VAL A 117 -1.34 10.90 -3.23
N ALA A 118 -2.63 10.80 -3.55
CA ALA A 118 -3.09 10.14 -4.78
C ALA A 118 -2.52 10.83 -6.04
N ASN A 119 -2.52 12.17 -6.07
CA ASN A 119 -1.93 12.93 -7.18
C ASN A 119 -0.42 12.70 -7.29
N LEU A 120 0.31 12.67 -6.17
CA LEU A 120 1.76 12.44 -6.16
C LEU A 120 2.13 11.06 -6.72
N LEU A 121 1.44 10.00 -6.27
CA LEU A 121 1.67 8.62 -6.74
C LEU A 121 1.45 8.50 -8.25
N GLN A 122 0.37 9.08 -8.77
CA GLN A 122 0.08 9.08 -10.20
C GLN A 122 1.12 9.88 -10.99
N THR A 123 1.51 11.05 -10.48
CA THR A 123 2.48 11.94 -11.13
C THR A 123 3.84 11.26 -11.28
N VAL A 124 4.31 10.57 -10.25
CA VAL A 124 5.61 9.88 -10.31
C VAL A 124 5.58 8.66 -11.24
N GLY A 125 4.40 8.07 -11.48
CA GLY A 125 4.19 7.06 -12.51
C GLY A 125 3.68 5.72 -12.00
N VAL A 126 3.03 5.68 -10.84
CA VAL A 126 2.28 4.49 -10.41
C VAL A 126 1.17 4.21 -11.42
N SER A 127 1.06 2.96 -11.87
CA SER A 127 0.09 2.50 -12.87
C SER A 127 -1.16 1.88 -12.25
N ARG A 128 -1.05 1.36 -11.02
CA ARG A 128 -2.14 0.75 -10.24
C ARG A 128 -1.81 0.83 -8.74
N VAL A 129 -2.84 0.95 -7.91
CA VAL A 129 -2.71 0.86 -6.45
C VAL A 129 -3.45 -0.37 -5.93
N LEU A 130 -2.82 -1.15 -5.07
CA LEU A 130 -3.46 -2.16 -4.23
C LEU A 130 -3.35 -1.71 -2.77
N THR A 131 -4.47 -1.61 -2.07
CA THR A 131 -4.54 -1.15 -0.68
C THR A 131 -5.52 -2.01 0.11
N MET A 132 -5.47 -1.93 1.45
CA MET A 132 -6.35 -2.71 2.31
C MET A 132 -7.17 -1.82 3.24
N ASP A 133 -8.47 -2.09 3.33
CA ASP A 133 -9.43 -1.44 4.25
C ASP A 133 -9.30 0.09 4.29
N LEU A 134 -9.41 0.76 3.13
CA LEU A 134 -9.40 2.22 3.06
C LEU A 134 -10.36 2.84 4.09
N HIS A 135 -9.94 3.99 4.66
CA HIS A 135 -10.75 4.69 5.65
C HIS A 135 -12.13 5.08 5.11
N ALA A 136 -12.16 5.53 3.85
CA ALA A 136 -13.36 5.84 3.10
C ALA A 136 -13.22 5.28 1.68
N ASP A 137 -14.23 4.53 1.21
CA ASP A 137 -14.18 3.89 -0.12
C ASP A 137 -14.09 4.92 -1.26
N GLN A 138 -14.57 6.15 -1.04
CA GLN A 138 -14.50 7.25 -2.01
C GLN A 138 -13.07 7.67 -2.35
N ILE A 139 -12.07 7.31 -1.52
CA ILE A 139 -10.65 7.55 -1.82
C ILE A 139 -10.24 6.86 -3.14
N GLN A 140 -10.89 5.77 -3.55
CA GLN A 140 -10.68 5.16 -4.86
C GLN A 140 -10.92 6.17 -6.00
N GLY A 141 -11.94 7.03 -5.86
CA GLY A 141 -12.23 8.11 -6.82
C GLY A 141 -11.25 9.29 -6.79
N PHE A 142 -10.24 9.27 -5.91
CA PHE A 142 -9.13 10.23 -5.96
C PHE A 142 -8.08 9.84 -6.98
N PHE A 143 -8.10 8.61 -7.47
CA PHE A 143 -7.20 8.10 -8.49
C PHE A 143 -7.91 8.05 -9.85
N ASP A 144 -7.17 8.41 -10.89
CA ASP A 144 -7.53 8.26 -12.30
C ASP A 144 -6.91 6.96 -12.89
N ILE A 145 -6.22 6.19 -12.05
CA ILE A 145 -5.66 4.86 -12.31
C ILE A 145 -6.45 3.79 -11.53
N PRO A 146 -6.40 2.51 -11.93
CA PRO A 146 -7.07 1.43 -11.19
C PRO A 146 -6.61 1.34 -9.73
N VAL A 147 -7.57 1.18 -8.82
CA VAL A 147 -7.33 0.95 -7.39
C VAL A 147 -8.09 -0.30 -6.97
N ASP A 148 -7.36 -1.26 -6.40
CA ASP A 148 -7.93 -2.44 -5.79
C ASP A 148 -7.90 -2.26 -4.26
N ASN A 149 -9.07 -2.10 -3.64
CA ASN A 149 -9.22 -2.06 -2.19
C ASN A 149 -9.66 -3.43 -1.66
N ILE A 150 -8.74 -4.17 -1.04
CA ILE A 150 -9.02 -5.47 -0.43
C ILE A 150 -9.44 -5.33 1.03
N TYR A 151 -10.11 -6.34 1.56
CA TYR A 151 -10.62 -6.33 2.94
C TYR A 151 -9.94 -7.43 3.76
N ALA A 152 -9.41 -7.08 4.94
CA ALA A 152 -8.86 -8.02 5.92
C ALA A 152 -9.96 -8.77 6.70
N SER A 153 -11.21 -8.33 6.58
CA SER A 153 -12.37 -8.89 7.29
C SER A 153 -12.45 -10.43 7.23
N PRO A 154 -12.21 -11.12 6.08
CA PRO A 154 -12.21 -12.58 6.03
C PRO A 154 -11.17 -13.23 6.94
N VAL A 155 -9.98 -12.65 7.07
CA VAL A 155 -8.91 -13.14 7.96
C VAL A 155 -9.30 -12.97 9.42
N LEU A 156 -9.82 -11.78 9.77
CA LEU A 156 -10.28 -11.48 11.13
C LEU A 156 -11.45 -12.37 11.54
N LEU A 157 -12.40 -12.60 10.63
CA LEU A 157 -13.52 -13.51 10.85
C LEU A 157 -13.08 -14.97 10.97
N GLY A 158 -12.05 -15.37 10.23
CA GLY A 158 -11.44 -16.69 10.34
C GLY A 158 -10.93 -16.97 11.76
N ASP A 159 -10.14 -16.05 12.32
CA ASP A 159 -9.66 -16.16 13.70
C ASP A 159 -10.81 -16.16 14.71
N LEU A 160 -11.77 -15.24 14.56
CA LEU A 160 -12.92 -15.13 15.46
C LEU A 160 -13.76 -16.41 15.49
N ARG A 161 -14.03 -17.01 14.32
CA ARG A 161 -14.76 -18.29 14.20
C ARG A 161 -14.00 -19.44 14.85
N ALA A 162 -12.67 -19.46 14.75
CA ALA A 162 -11.83 -20.50 15.36
C ALA A 162 -11.89 -20.48 16.90
N LYS A 163 -12.24 -19.34 17.53
CA LYS A 163 -12.39 -19.23 18.99
C LYS A 163 -13.69 -19.82 19.53
N ASN A 164 -14.71 -20.00 18.70
CA ASN A 164 -16.01 -20.57 19.05
C ASN A 164 -16.65 -19.95 20.32
N TYR A 165 -16.72 -18.62 20.38
CA TYR A 165 -17.37 -17.91 21.48
C TYR A 165 -18.89 -18.13 21.47
N GLU A 166 -19.46 -18.42 22.64
CA GLU A 166 -20.92 -18.42 22.86
C GLU A 166 -21.44 -16.99 22.96
N ASP A 167 -22.68 -16.75 22.49
CA ASP A 167 -23.38 -15.46 22.58
C ASP A 167 -22.57 -14.23 22.11
N LEU A 168 -21.82 -14.39 21.02
CA LEU A 168 -20.96 -13.36 20.47
C LEU A 168 -21.74 -12.11 20.00
N ILE A 169 -21.36 -10.94 20.49
CA ILE A 169 -21.94 -9.65 20.09
C ILE A 169 -20.87 -8.77 19.43
N VAL A 170 -21.22 -8.20 18.27
CA VAL A 170 -20.37 -7.23 17.57
C VAL A 170 -20.74 -5.81 18.01
N VAL A 171 -19.76 -5.03 18.43
CA VAL A 171 -19.95 -3.65 18.89
C VAL A 171 -19.24 -2.69 17.94
N SER A 172 -19.94 -1.65 17.48
CA SER A 172 -19.31 -0.54 16.77
C SER A 172 -18.74 0.47 17.77
N PRO A 173 -17.46 0.85 17.68
CA PRO A 173 -16.85 1.79 18.63
C PRO A 173 -17.36 3.23 18.44
N ASP A 174 -17.83 3.56 17.23
CA ASP A 174 -18.37 4.87 16.88
C ASP A 174 -19.40 4.76 15.74
N VAL A 175 -20.04 5.88 15.40
CA VAL A 175 -21.11 5.95 14.37
C VAL A 175 -20.58 5.63 12.97
N GLY A 176 -19.35 6.01 12.64
CA GLY A 176 -18.72 5.73 11.33
C GLY A 176 -18.43 4.25 11.13
N GLY A 177 -18.18 3.50 12.21
CA GLY A 177 -17.95 2.06 12.18
C GLY A 177 -19.20 1.19 11.98
N VAL A 178 -20.40 1.75 12.11
CA VAL A 178 -21.66 0.96 12.20
C VAL A 178 -21.88 0.10 10.96
N VAL A 179 -21.57 0.62 9.78
CA VAL A 179 -21.71 -0.14 8.52
C VAL A 179 -20.79 -1.37 8.52
N ARG A 180 -19.54 -1.21 8.96
CA ARG A 180 -18.53 -2.27 9.03
C ARG A 180 -18.89 -3.31 10.11
N ALA A 181 -19.28 -2.84 11.30
CA ALA A 181 -19.72 -3.70 12.40
C ALA A 181 -20.95 -4.54 12.00
N ARG A 182 -21.93 -3.92 11.33
CA ARG A 182 -23.12 -4.62 10.84
C ARG A 182 -22.80 -5.63 9.74
N ALA A 183 -21.84 -5.34 8.87
CA ALA A 183 -21.38 -6.28 7.85
C ALA A 183 -20.66 -7.49 8.46
N LEU A 184 -19.90 -7.29 9.53
CA LEU A 184 -19.22 -8.37 10.27
C LEU A 184 -20.22 -9.24 11.06
N ALA A 185 -21.27 -8.63 11.62
CA ALA A 185 -22.29 -9.32 12.42
C ALA A 185 -23.27 -10.17 11.60
N LYS A 186 -23.34 -9.96 10.28
CA LYS A 186 -24.18 -10.75 9.37
C LYS A 186 -23.44 -11.99 8.90
#